data_AF-A0A9P6IUE7-F1
#
_entry.id   AF-A0A9P6IUE7-F1
#
_cell.length_a   1.000
_cell.length_b   1.000
_cell.length_c   1.000
_cell.angle_alpha   90.00
_cell.angle_beta   90.00
_cell.angle_gamma   90.00
#
_symmetry.space_group_name_H-M   'P 1'
#
loop_
_entity.id
_entity.type
_entity.pdbx_description
1 polymer ?
#
loop_
_entity_poly.entity_id
_entity_poly.type
_entity_poly.pdbx_seq_one_letter_code
_entity_poly.pdbx_strand_id
1 'polypeptide(L)'
;MSSAGNHQQISSQHGRKRDKIINLFRPAQPKGAAKTQVKTSARKVRSDIFSDNAAKPAAFIEVPKLGTRINSTPQLALCSSLLLKSQGAQDQRGQDHAHRDWIEAIETDIAEQDHIRWLGTRMVEEFSKDAVKDSAVVTEVVPLGPVLDREHYRKLLNCFISEFEKAKMLDVHLLQGLIQLVQSASDGYLVADDLVTILSILR
;
A
#
# COMPACT_ATOMS: atom_id res chain seq x y z
N MET A 1 25.72 19.64 -75.92
CA MET A 1 25.70 20.79 -74.98
C MET A 1 25.71 20.16 -73.58
N SER A 2 26.85 19.77 -73.01
CA SER A 2 27.96 20.60 -72.49
C SER A 2 27.41 21.74 -71.63
N SER A 3 27.83 22.01 -70.39
CA SER A 3 28.88 21.49 -69.52
C SER A 3 28.77 22.25 -68.18
N ALA A 4 29.37 21.66 -67.13
CA ALA A 4 30.19 22.34 -66.10
C ALA A 4 29.60 23.27 -65.01
N GLY A 5 30.24 23.10 -63.83
CA GLY A 5 30.50 24.12 -62.79
C GLY A 5 29.66 23.89 -61.53
N ASN A 6 30.11 23.31 -60.41
CA ASN A 6 31.39 23.32 -59.68
C ASN A 6 31.89 24.73 -59.29
N HIS A 7 31.71 25.14 -58.03
CA HIS A 7 32.80 25.44 -57.07
C HIS A 7 32.33 26.20 -55.79
N GLN A 8 32.84 25.72 -54.65
CA GLN A 8 33.33 26.42 -53.42
C GLN A 8 32.34 27.30 -52.60
N GLN A 9 32.01 26.99 -51.34
CA GLN A 9 32.85 27.01 -50.10
C GLN A 9 33.46 28.41 -49.88
N ILE A 10 33.14 29.17 -48.83
CA ILE A 10 33.79 29.13 -47.50
C ILE A 10 33.04 30.06 -46.51
N SER A 11 32.76 29.52 -45.33
CA SER A 11 32.95 30.02 -43.96
C SER A 11 32.70 31.48 -43.52
N SER A 12 32.04 31.53 -42.36
CA SER A 12 32.40 32.30 -41.14
C SER A 12 31.59 33.54 -40.79
N GLN A 13 30.84 33.36 -39.69
CA GLN A 13 30.66 34.25 -38.54
C GLN A 13 30.72 35.77 -38.76
N HIS A 14 29.76 36.51 -38.23
CA HIS A 14 29.73 36.95 -36.83
C HIS A 14 28.51 37.87 -36.63
N GLY A 15 27.92 37.81 -35.43
CA GLY A 15 26.63 38.43 -35.14
C GLY A 15 26.58 39.96 -35.20
N ARG A 16 25.34 40.45 -35.28
CA ARG A 16 24.80 41.66 -34.63
C ARG A 16 23.36 41.80 -35.13
N LYS A 17 22.38 41.57 -34.25
CA LYS A 17 21.62 42.65 -33.62
C LYS A 17 21.15 43.70 -34.63
N ARG A 18 19.83 43.65 -34.90
CA ARG A 18 18.87 44.77 -34.92
C ARG A 18 17.68 44.27 -35.73
N ASP A 19 16.62 43.83 -35.07
CA ASP A 19 15.55 44.67 -34.51
C ASP A 19 14.82 45.47 -35.58
N LYS A 20 13.50 45.59 -35.34
CA LYS A 20 12.56 46.58 -35.90
C LYS A 20 11.88 46.05 -37.18
N ILE A 21 10.56 45.91 -37.29
CA ILE A 21 9.35 46.45 -36.61
C ILE A 21 8.26 45.41 -37.00
N ILE A 22 7.28 45.02 -36.18
CA ILE A 22 6.14 45.84 -35.76
C ILE A 22 5.51 45.19 -34.52
N ASN A 23 5.83 45.78 -33.36
CA ASN A 23 4.88 45.89 -32.25
C ASN A 23 4.04 47.12 -32.54
N LEU A 24 2.82 46.92 -33.00
CA LEU A 24 1.74 47.88 -32.81
C LEU A 24 1.08 47.53 -31.47
N PHE A 25 0.62 48.54 -30.73
CA PHE A 25 0.09 48.49 -29.36
C PHE A 25 1.10 48.74 -28.23
N ARG A 26 1.53 50.00 -28.15
CA ARG A 26 2.00 50.64 -26.92
C ARG A 26 0.91 51.62 -26.44
N PRO A 27 0.39 51.44 -25.22
CA PRO A 27 -0.02 52.55 -24.36
C PRO A 27 0.98 52.71 -23.20
N ALA A 28 1.14 53.96 -22.77
CA ALA A 28 2.09 54.41 -21.76
C ALA A 28 1.78 53.90 -20.34
N GLN A 29 2.83 53.68 -19.55
CA GLN A 29 2.77 53.36 -18.12
C GLN A 29 2.29 54.56 -17.28
N PRO A 30 1.47 54.33 -16.24
CA PRO A 30 1.55 55.08 -15.01
C PRO A 30 2.57 54.45 -14.05
N LYS A 31 3.41 55.31 -13.45
CA LYS A 31 4.35 55.01 -12.36
C LYS A 31 3.57 54.70 -11.07
N GLY A 32 4.12 53.81 -10.24
CA GLY A 32 3.72 53.62 -8.85
C GLY A 32 3.21 52.21 -8.56
N ALA A 33 4.07 51.37 -8.01
CA ALA A 33 3.75 49.99 -7.67
C ALA A 33 2.91 49.92 -6.39
N ALA A 34 1.64 49.54 -6.52
CA ALA A 34 0.86 48.92 -5.46
C ALA A 34 0.10 47.74 -6.06
N LYS A 35 0.67 46.53 -5.93
CA LYS A 35 0.03 45.29 -6.37
C LYS A 35 -0.95 44.84 -5.28
N THR A 36 -2.23 45.11 -5.48
CA THR A 36 -3.32 44.46 -4.73
C THR A 36 -3.37 42.99 -5.16
N GLN A 37 -2.70 42.12 -4.41
CA GLN A 37 -2.82 40.67 -4.54
C GLN A 37 -4.21 40.25 -4.07
N VAL A 38 -4.95 39.59 -4.96
CA VAL A 38 -6.07 38.72 -4.57
C VAL A 38 -5.50 37.66 -3.64
N LYS A 39 -5.80 37.77 -2.34
CA LYS A 39 -5.50 36.76 -1.33
C LYS A 39 -6.43 35.58 -1.56
N THR A 40 -6.06 34.66 -2.45
CA THR A 40 -6.37 33.26 -2.21
C THR A 40 -5.66 32.90 -0.91
N SER A 41 -6.39 32.92 0.19
CA SER A 41 -5.93 32.33 1.44
C SER A 41 -5.78 30.84 1.17
N ALA A 42 -4.58 30.43 0.72
CA ALA A 42 -4.12 29.08 0.88
C ALA A 42 -4.35 28.75 2.36
N ARG A 43 -5.37 27.94 2.64
CA ARG A 43 -5.54 27.35 3.96
C ARG A 43 -4.24 26.60 4.16
N LYS A 44 -3.32 27.19 4.91
CA LYS A 44 -2.08 26.57 5.31
C LYS A 44 -2.53 25.30 6.00
N VAL A 45 -2.45 24.17 5.29
CA VAL A 45 -2.61 22.87 5.91
C VAL A 45 -1.59 22.93 7.03
N ARG A 46 -2.09 22.92 8.26
CA ARG A 46 -1.27 22.93 9.46
C ARG A 46 -0.44 21.65 9.38
N SER A 47 0.74 21.76 8.79
CA SER A 47 1.72 20.69 8.73
C SER A 47 2.15 20.28 10.14
N ASP A 48 1.81 21.08 11.15
CA ASP A 48 1.87 20.85 12.60
C ASP A 48 0.76 19.92 13.15
N ILE A 49 -0.27 19.54 12.39
CA ILE A 49 -1.30 18.57 12.85
C ILE A 49 -0.96 17.13 12.46
N PHE A 50 -0.26 16.93 11.34
CA PHE A 50 0.14 15.60 10.83
C PHE A 50 1.62 15.60 10.42
N SER A 51 2.50 16.12 11.27
CA SER A 51 3.95 16.19 10.96
C SER A 51 4.59 14.81 10.89
N ASP A 52 4.03 13.85 11.62
CA ASP A 52 4.48 12.48 11.67
C ASP A 52 3.27 11.55 11.55
N ASN A 53 3.42 10.47 10.79
CA ASN A 53 2.51 9.33 10.95
C ASN A 53 2.60 8.90 12.41
N ALA A 54 1.57 9.19 13.21
CA ALA A 54 1.48 8.66 14.55
C ALA A 54 1.67 7.14 14.46
N ALA A 55 2.61 6.61 15.24
CA ALA A 55 2.87 5.17 15.25
C ALA A 55 1.54 4.44 15.40
N LYS A 56 1.26 3.49 14.50
CA LYS A 56 0.06 2.67 14.56
C LYS A 56 -0.07 2.17 16.00
N PRO A 57 -1.20 2.43 16.70
CA PRO A 57 -1.39 1.91 18.04
C PRO A 57 -1.13 0.41 18.03
N ALA A 58 -0.02 0.01 18.63
CA ALA A 58 0.30 -1.39 18.80
C ALA A 58 -0.60 -1.86 19.95
N ALA A 59 -1.67 -2.57 19.61
CA ALA A 59 -2.33 -3.39 20.61
C ALA A 59 -1.26 -4.33 21.16
N PHE A 60 -0.99 -4.24 22.46
CA PHE A 60 -0.13 -5.19 23.13
C PHE A 60 -0.86 -6.53 23.13
N ILE A 61 -0.47 -7.40 22.21
CA ILE A 61 -0.97 -8.76 22.11
C ILE A 61 0.11 -9.64 22.72
N GLU A 62 -0.21 -10.31 23.82
CA GLU A 62 0.70 -11.23 24.46
C GLU A 62 0.74 -12.57 23.72
N VAL A 63 1.94 -13.12 23.57
CA VAL A 63 2.12 -14.50 23.10
C VAL A 63 1.52 -15.47 24.12
N PRO A 64 0.69 -16.43 23.69
CA PRO A 64 0.14 -17.44 24.58
C PRO A 64 1.26 -18.37 25.05
N LYS A 65 1.07 -19.00 26.20
CA LYS A 65 1.92 -20.14 26.58
C LYS A 65 1.67 -21.28 25.59
N LEU A 66 2.71 -22.04 25.25
CA LEU A 66 2.58 -23.21 24.38
C LEU A 66 1.53 -24.19 24.93
N GLY A 67 0.70 -24.72 24.02
CA GLY A 67 -0.42 -25.60 24.35
C GLY A 67 -1.60 -24.92 25.06
N THR A 68 -1.56 -23.59 25.25
CA THR A 68 -2.73 -22.84 25.73
C THR A 68 -3.57 -22.33 24.57
N ARG A 69 -4.88 -22.18 24.83
CA ARG A 69 -5.84 -21.76 23.80
C ARG A 69 -5.50 -20.37 23.26
N ILE A 70 -5.43 -20.26 21.93
CA ILE A 70 -5.44 -18.97 21.23
C ILE A 70 -6.85 -18.39 21.32
N ASN A 71 -6.96 -17.20 21.90
CA ASN A 71 -8.27 -16.61 22.27
C ASN A 71 -8.75 -15.50 21.32
N SER A 72 -7.92 -15.07 20.38
CA SER A 72 -8.27 -14.00 19.44
C SER A 72 -7.53 -14.12 18.11
N THR A 73 -8.11 -13.59 17.03
CA THR A 73 -7.46 -13.61 15.71
C THR A 73 -6.21 -12.72 15.65
N PRO A 74 -6.14 -11.57 16.34
CA PRO A 74 -4.88 -10.83 16.46
C PRO A 74 -3.76 -11.66 17.13
N GLN A 75 -4.09 -12.46 18.15
CA GLN A 75 -3.13 -13.38 18.77
C GLN A 75 -2.70 -14.49 17.81
N LEU A 76 -3.64 -15.04 17.03
CA LEU A 76 -3.33 -16.00 15.97
C LEU A 76 -2.38 -15.40 14.92
N ALA A 77 -2.68 -14.20 14.43
CA ALA A 77 -1.84 -13.49 13.46
C ALA A 77 -0.43 -13.23 14.00
N LEU A 78 -0.32 -12.85 15.29
CA LEU A 78 0.96 -12.71 15.96
C LEU A 78 1.74 -14.04 15.96
N CYS A 79 1.13 -15.12 16.45
CA CYS A 79 1.78 -16.44 16.52
C CYS A 79 2.25 -16.92 15.15
N SER A 80 1.38 -16.84 14.14
CA SER A 80 1.73 -17.20 12.76
C SER A 80 2.84 -16.33 12.18
N SER A 81 2.88 -15.03 12.50
CA SER A 81 3.94 -14.14 12.05
C SER A 81 5.30 -14.46 12.68
N LEU A 82 5.30 -14.88 13.95
CA LEU A 82 6.51 -15.31 14.65
C LEU A 82 7.04 -16.62 14.05
N LEU A 83 6.16 -17.56 13.73
CA LEU A 83 6.52 -18.80 13.03
C LEU A 83 7.13 -18.56 11.66
N LEU A 84 6.55 -17.67 10.84
CA LEU A 84 7.12 -17.35 9.54
C LEU A 84 8.48 -16.67 9.65
N LYS A 85 8.65 -15.80 10.65
CA LYS A 85 9.93 -15.12 10.92
C LYS A 85 11.01 -16.06 11.44
N SER A 86 10.67 -17.12 12.16
CA SER A 86 11.65 -18.11 12.59
C SER A 86 12.13 -18.98 11.43
N GLN A 87 11.24 -19.25 10.48
CA GLN A 87 11.54 -20.01 9.26
C GLN A 87 12.31 -19.19 8.20
N GLY A 88 12.15 -17.86 8.21
CA GLY A 88 12.92 -16.93 7.38
C GLY A 88 14.20 -16.47 8.09
N ALA A 89 15.31 -16.32 7.38
CA ALA A 89 16.58 -15.83 7.94
C ALA A 89 16.56 -14.30 8.26
N GLN A 90 15.52 -13.80 8.92
CA GLN A 90 15.40 -12.39 9.32
C GLN A 90 16.02 -12.13 10.69
N ASP A 91 16.71 -11.00 10.80
CA ASP A 91 17.35 -10.53 12.04
C ASP A 91 16.34 -10.42 13.20
N GLN A 92 16.49 -11.28 14.21
CA GLN A 92 15.78 -11.24 15.49
C GLN A 92 16.21 -10.06 16.40
N ARG A 93 17.00 -9.12 15.87
CA ARG A 93 17.58 -7.96 16.59
C ARG A 93 16.48 -6.94 16.90
N GLY A 94 15.70 -7.20 17.94
CA GLY A 94 14.66 -6.29 18.43
C GLY A 94 13.44 -6.98 19.03
N GLN A 95 13.36 -8.32 19.01
CA GLN A 95 12.25 -9.04 19.65
C GLN A 95 12.40 -9.05 21.18
N ASP A 96 11.25 -9.02 21.86
CA ASP A 96 11.16 -9.22 23.31
C ASP A 96 11.68 -10.61 23.70
N HIS A 97 12.22 -10.76 24.91
CA HIS A 97 12.73 -12.04 25.43
C HIS A 97 11.65 -13.11 25.39
N ALA A 98 10.41 -12.75 25.76
CA ALA A 98 9.26 -13.65 25.73
C ALA A 98 8.95 -14.19 24.31
N HIS A 99 9.17 -13.39 23.26
CA HIS A 99 8.95 -13.84 21.89
C HIS A 99 10.03 -14.81 21.43
N ARG A 100 11.28 -14.64 21.88
CA ARG A 100 12.37 -15.56 21.58
C ARG A 100 12.16 -16.90 22.26
N ASP A 101 11.83 -16.91 23.54
CA ASP A 101 11.56 -18.14 24.29
C ASP A 101 10.40 -18.92 23.67
N TRP A 102 9.36 -18.20 23.22
CA TRP A 102 8.23 -18.80 22.53
C TRP A 102 8.64 -19.41 21.19
N ILE A 103 9.47 -18.71 20.39
CA ILE A 103 9.97 -19.22 19.10
C ILE A 103 10.81 -20.48 19.30
N GLU A 104 11.75 -20.49 20.24
CA GLU A 104 12.60 -21.66 20.50
C GLU A 104 11.76 -22.88 20.87
N ALA A 105 10.75 -22.69 21.72
CA ALA A 105 9.92 -23.77 22.17
C ALA A 105 8.94 -24.27 21.09
N ILE A 106 8.35 -23.39 20.26
CA ILE A 106 7.45 -23.79 19.16
C ILE A 106 8.19 -24.44 17.99
N GLU A 107 9.45 -24.08 17.73
CA GLU A 107 10.25 -24.67 16.65
C GLU A 107 10.37 -26.20 16.76
N THR A 108 10.37 -26.70 18.00
CA THR A 108 10.45 -28.14 18.28
C THR A 108 9.09 -28.85 18.25
N ASP A 109 7.98 -28.11 18.30
CA ASP A 109 6.62 -28.65 18.35
C ASP A 109 5.90 -28.50 17.00
N ILE A 110 6.12 -29.47 16.12
CA ILE A 110 5.51 -29.50 14.78
C ILE A 110 3.98 -29.57 14.85
N ALA A 111 3.41 -30.25 15.86
CA ALA A 111 1.98 -30.41 15.99
C ALA A 111 1.29 -29.07 16.29
N GLU A 112 1.90 -28.27 17.18
CA GLU A 112 1.39 -26.93 17.50
C GLU A 112 1.60 -25.95 16.34
N GLN A 113 2.70 -26.04 15.58
CA GLN A 113 2.89 -25.27 14.35
C GLN A 113 1.79 -25.56 13.32
N ASP A 114 1.47 -26.83 13.10
CA ASP A 114 0.41 -27.25 12.20
C ASP A 114 -0.96 -26.82 12.72
N HIS A 115 -1.18 -26.85 14.04
CA HIS A 115 -2.42 -26.36 14.66
C HIS A 115 -2.62 -24.86 14.41
N ILE A 116 -1.58 -24.04 14.60
CA ILE A 116 -1.61 -22.60 14.33
C ILE A 116 -1.92 -22.32 12.85
N ARG A 117 -1.26 -23.03 11.93
CA ARG A 117 -1.54 -22.90 10.49
C ARG A 117 -2.98 -23.30 10.17
N TRP A 118 -3.44 -24.42 10.72
CA TRP A 118 -4.80 -24.91 10.54
C TRP A 118 -5.85 -23.90 11.05
N LEU A 119 -5.63 -23.28 12.20
CA LEU A 119 -6.51 -22.22 12.72
C LEU A 119 -6.58 -21.02 11.76
N GLY A 120 -5.44 -20.60 11.20
CA GLY A 120 -5.38 -19.50 10.23
C GLY A 120 -6.18 -19.81 8.96
N THR A 121 -5.97 -21.00 8.39
CA THR A 121 -6.76 -21.50 7.27
C THR A 121 -8.25 -21.55 7.61
N ARG A 122 -8.60 -22.09 8.78
CA ARG A 122 -10.00 -22.26 9.18
C ARG A 122 -10.73 -20.94 9.32
N MET A 123 -10.07 -19.90 9.84
CA MET A 123 -10.63 -18.55 9.91
C MET A 123 -11.00 -18.00 8.52
N VAL A 124 -10.15 -18.23 7.52
CA VAL A 124 -10.44 -17.80 6.13
C VAL A 124 -11.60 -18.60 5.54
N GLU A 125 -11.68 -19.90 5.82
CA GLU A 125 -12.80 -20.73 5.36
C GLU A 125 -14.13 -20.26 5.94
N GLU A 126 -14.19 -20.01 7.25
CA GLU A 126 -15.41 -19.55 7.91
C GLU A 126 -15.78 -18.14 7.44
N PHE A 127 -14.79 -17.23 7.30
CA PHE A 127 -15.00 -15.93 6.70
C PHE A 127 -15.62 -16.04 5.31
N SER A 128 -15.11 -16.94 4.45
CA SER A 128 -15.62 -17.09 3.07
C SER A 128 -17.06 -17.62 2.97
N LYS A 129 -17.55 -18.32 4.00
CA LYS A 129 -18.92 -18.87 4.03
C LYS A 129 -19.93 -17.89 4.60
N ASP A 130 -19.50 -17.01 5.49
CA ASP A 130 -20.38 -16.06 6.13
C ASP A 130 -20.89 -15.04 5.08
N ALA A 131 -22.20 -14.79 5.07
CA ALA A 131 -22.84 -13.87 4.13
C ALA A 131 -22.74 -12.41 4.60
N VAL A 132 -22.46 -12.19 5.89
CA VAL A 132 -22.30 -10.86 6.47
C VAL A 132 -20.82 -10.58 6.65
N LYS A 133 -20.40 -9.38 6.27
CA LYS A 133 -18.99 -8.96 6.27
C LYS A 133 -18.89 -7.60 6.92
N ASP A 134 -19.40 -7.50 8.14
CA ASP A 134 -19.37 -6.24 8.87
C ASP A 134 -17.93 -5.82 9.21
N SER A 135 -17.82 -4.60 9.72
CA SER A 135 -16.52 -4.05 10.12
C SER A 135 -15.76 -4.94 11.10
N ALA A 136 -16.44 -5.61 12.04
CA ALA A 136 -15.78 -6.40 13.07
C ALA A 136 -15.15 -7.65 12.44
N VAL A 137 -15.91 -8.35 11.60
CA VAL A 137 -15.45 -9.54 10.88
C VAL A 137 -14.28 -9.21 9.94
N VAL A 138 -14.34 -8.07 9.24
CA VAL A 138 -13.24 -7.60 8.39
C VAL A 138 -11.99 -7.32 9.21
N THR A 139 -12.11 -6.65 10.37
CA THR A 139 -10.95 -6.34 11.22
C THR A 139 -10.29 -7.57 11.83
N GLU A 140 -11.02 -8.67 12.02
CA GLU A 140 -10.46 -9.92 12.52
C GLU A 140 -9.67 -10.66 11.43
N VAL A 141 -10.21 -10.77 10.20
CA VAL A 141 -9.59 -11.63 9.18
C VAL A 141 -8.40 -10.97 8.47
N VAL A 142 -8.42 -9.65 8.28
CA VAL A 142 -7.39 -8.92 7.51
C VAL A 142 -5.97 -9.09 8.07
N PRO A 143 -5.75 -9.05 9.40
CA PRO A 143 -4.44 -9.33 10.00
C PRO A 143 -3.83 -10.69 9.64
N LEU A 144 -4.65 -11.67 9.22
CA LEU A 144 -4.15 -12.97 8.78
C LEU A 144 -3.50 -12.90 7.40
N GLY A 145 -3.84 -11.92 6.55
CA GLY A 145 -3.34 -11.79 5.18
C GLY A 145 -1.84 -12.11 5.01
N PRO A 146 -0.93 -11.38 5.67
CA PRO A 146 0.51 -11.59 5.49
C PRO A 146 1.05 -12.92 6.05
N VAL A 147 0.26 -13.68 6.81
CA VAL A 147 0.68 -14.95 7.41
C VAL A 147 0.07 -16.19 6.76
N LEU A 148 -0.79 -16.00 5.75
CA LEU A 148 -1.40 -17.08 4.99
C LEU A 148 -0.46 -17.56 3.89
N ASP A 149 -0.58 -18.83 3.51
CA ASP A 149 -0.01 -19.30 2.26
C ASP A 149 -0.73 -18.66 1.06
N ARG A 150 -0.15 -18.86 -0.12
CA ARG A 150 -0.66 -18.27 -1.36
C ARG A 150 -2.11 -18.67 -1.64
N GLU A 151 -2.47 -19.93 -1.45
CA GLU A 151 -3.83 -20.40 -1.77
C GLU A 151 -4.88 -19.73 -0.89
N HIS A 152 -4.65 -19.71 0.42
CA HIS A 152 -5.58 -19.13 1.39
C HIS A 152 -5.61 -17.60 1.30
N TYR A 153 -4.46 -16.98 1.04
CA TYR A 153 -4.41 -15.54 0.75
C TYR A 153 -5.23 -15.19 -0.49
N ARG A 154 -5.08 -15.93 -1.60
CA ARG A 154 -5.84 -15.72 -2.82
C ARG A 154 -7.34 -15.89 -2.59
N LYS A 155 -7.73 -16.91 -1.82
CA LYS A 155 -9.13 -17.14 -1.44
C LYS A 155 -9.70 -15.96 -0.65
N LEU A 156 -8.95 -15.46 0.33
CA LEU A 156 -9.34 -14.29 1.11
C LEU A 156 -9.48 -13.04 0.23
N LEU A 157 -8.46 -12.73 -0.58
CA LEU A 157 -8.47 -11.59 -1.49
C LEU A 157 -9.66 -11.64 -2.46
N ASN A 158 -9.90 -12.79 -3.09
CA ASN A 158 -11.02 -12.97 -4.00
C ASN A 158 -12.36 -12.80 -3.28
N CYS A 159 -12.47 -13.22 -2.03
CA CYS A 159 -13.67 -12.99 -1.22
C CYS A 159 -13.92 -11.49 -1.02
N PHE A 160 -12.89 -10.70 -0.66
CA PHE A 160 -13.02 -9.24 -0.58
C PHE A 160 -13.42 -8.61 -1.91
N ILE A 161 -12.80 -9.01 -3.02
CA ILE A 161 -13.14 -8.49 -4.36
C ILE A 161 -14.59 -8.81 -4.72
N SER A 162 -15.03 -10.05 -4.52
CA SER A 162 -16.41 -10.46 -4.84
C SER A 162 -17.46 -9.79 -3.95
N GLU A 163 -17.18 -9.58 -2.67
CA GLU A 163 -18.10 -8.86 -1.78
C GLU A 163 -18.16 -7.37 -2.11
N PHE A 164 -17.02 -6.79 -2.50
CA PHE A 164 -16.95 -5.41 -2.96
C PHE A 164 -17.70 -5.20 -4.28
N GLU A 165 -17.62 -6.15 -5.22
CA GLU A 165 -18.38 -6.15 -6.48
C GLU A 165 -19.90 -6.22 -6.24
N LYS A 166 -20.35 -6.99 -5.24
CA LYS A 166 -21.78 -7.13 -4.89
C LYS A 166 -22.31 -5.93 -4.11
N ALA A 167 -21.45 -5.12 -3.50
CA ALA A 167 -21.85 -4.02 -2.64
C ALA A 167 -22.58 -2.94 -3.44
N LYS A 168 -23.82 -2.61 -3.04
CA LYS A 168 -24.64 -1.58 -3.69
C LYS A 168 -24.13 -0.15 -3.44
N MET A 169 -23.34 0.02 -2.39
CA MET A 169 -22.71 1.27 -1.99
C MET A 169 -21.27 0.97 -1.61
N LEU A 170 -20.43 1.99 -1.66
CA LEU A 170 -19.03 1.87 -1.25
C LEU A 170 -18.95 1.50 0.24
N ASP A 171 -18.64 0.24 0.52
CA ASP A 171 -18.36 -0.21 1.87
C ASP A 171 -16.91 0.12 2.22
N VAL A 172 -16.73 1.09 3.12
CA VAL A 172 -15.42 1.60 3.53
C VAL A 172 -14.61 0.53 4.25
N HIS A 173 -15.25 -0.39 4.98
CA HIS A 173 -14.56 -1.45 5.71
C HIS A 173 -14.03 -2.50 4.75
N LEU A 174 -14.84 -2.93 3.78
CA LEU A 174 -14.38 -3.84 2.72
C LEU A 174 -13.25 -3.22 1.90
N LEU A 175 -13.37 -1.94 1.52
CA LEU A 175 -12.30 -1.23 0.81
C LEU A 175 -11.01 -1.15 1.63
N GLN A 176 -11.11 -0.80 2.91
CA GLN A 176 -9.96 -0.69 3.79
C GLN A 176 -9.31 -2.06 4.06
N GLY A 177 -10.10 -3.13 4.15
CA GLY A 177 -9.59 -4.50 4.23
C GLY A 177 -8.86 -4.90 2.95
N LEU A 178 -9.44 -4.61 1.79
CA LEU A 178 -8.83 -4.88 0.49
C LEU A 178 -7.50 -4.16 0.31
N ILE A 179 -7.42 -2.87 0.66
CA ILE A 179 -6.18 -2.08 0.63
C ILE A 179 -5.12 -2.74 1.50
N GLN A 180 -5.47 -3.12 2.74
CA GLN A 180 -4.54 -3.77 3.65
C GLN A 180 -4.04 -5.11 3.11
N LEU A 181 -4.91 -5.93 2.53
CA LEU A 181 -4.52 -7.20 1.91
C LEU A 181 -3.51 -6.93 0.79
N VAL A 182 -3.85 -6.07 -0.18
CA VAL A 182 -2.97 -5.71 -1.30
C VAL A 182 -1.61 -5.18 -0.82
N GLN A 183 -1.58 -4.34 0.21
CA GLN A 183 -0.34 -3.81 0.79
C GLN A 183 0.48 -4.86 1.53
N SER A 184 -0.16 -5.90 2.07
CA SER A 184 0.49 -6.97 2.84
C SER A 184 0.87 -8.20 2.00
N ALA A 185 0.59 -8.17 0.69
CA ALA A 185 0.79 -9.32 -0.18
C ALA A 185 2.27 -9.70 -0.30
N SER A 186 2.58 -10.97 -0.10
CA SER A 186 3.89 -11.53 -0.43
C SER A 186 4.14 -11.54 -1.95
N ASP A 187 5.40 -11.55 -2.34
CA ASP A 187 5.78 -11.59 -3.76
C ASP A 187 5.14 -12.79 -4.47
N GLY A 188 4.51 -12.52 -5.63
CA GLY A 188 3.81 -13.54 -6.43
C GLY A 188 2.41 -13.93 -5.95
N TYR A 189 1.89 -13.28 -4.90
CA TYR A 189 0.52 -13.51 -4.41
C TYR A 189 -0.51 -12.66 -5.17
N LEU A 190 -0.12 -11.47 -5.62
CA LEU A 190 -0.94 -10.65 -6.53
C LEU A 190 -0.69 -11.07 -7.98
N VAL A 191 -1.74 -11.04 -8.79
CA VAL A 191 -1.70 -11.29 -10.24
C VAL A 191 -2.16 -10.04 -10.98
N ALA A 192 -1.76 -9.91 -12.26
CA ALA A 192 -2.04 -8.72 -13.06
C ALA A 192 -3.53 -8.36 -13.15
N ASP A 193 -4.40 -9.38 -13.15
CA ASP A 193 -5.85 -9.20 -13.23
C ASP A 193 -6.44 -8.52 -11.98
N ASP A 194 -5.85 -8.73 -10.79
CA ASP A 194 -6.41 -8.21 -9.52
C ASP A 194 -6.60 -6.69 -9.57
N LEU A 195 -5.58 -5.97 -10.05
CA LEU A 195 -5.64 -4.52 -10.15
C LEU A 195 -6.69 -4.06 -11.16
N VAL A 196 -6.83 -4.79 -12.27
CA VAL A 196 -7.84 -4.49 -13.30
C VAL A 196 -9.24 -4.69 -12.73
N THR A 197 -9.48 -5.80 -12.04
CA THR A 197 -10.76 -6.09 -11.38
C THR A 197 -11.09 -5.03 -10.34
N ILE A 198 -10.17 -4.74 -9.41
CA ILE A 198 -10.39 -3.75 -8.34
C ILE A 198 -10.69 -2.36 -8.93
N LEU A 199 -9.93 -1.93 -9.94
CA LEU A 199 -10.16 -0.63 -10.58
C LEU A 199 -11.48 -0.58 -11.37
N SER A 200 -11.92 -1.71 -11.93
CA SER A 200 -13.20 -1.79 -12.63
C SER A 200 -14.40 -1.62 -11.70
N ILE A 201 -14.31 -2.14 -10.47
CA ILE A 201 -15.38 -2.02 -9.45
C ILE A 201 -15.46 -0.59 -8.90
N LEU A 202 -14.35 0.16 -8.88
CA LEU A 202 -14.29 1.53 -8.36
C LEU A 202 -14.73 2.62 -9.36
N ARG A 203 -15.02 2.26 -10.61
CA ARG A 203 -15.44 3.20 -11.67
C ARG A 203 -16.94 3.46 -11.65
#